data_AF-A0AAW0TNW5-F1
#
_entry.id   AF-A0AAW0TNW5-F1
#
_cell.length_a   1.000
_cell.length_b   1.000
_cell.length_c   1.000
_cell.angle_alpha   90.00
_cell.angle_beta   90.00
_cell.angle_gamma   90.00
#
_symmetry.space_group_name_H-M   'P 1'
#
loop_
_entity.id
_entity.type
_entity.pdbx_description
1 polymer ?
#
loop_
_entity_poly.entity_id
_entity_poly.type
_entity_poly.pdbx_seq_one_letter_code
_entity_poly.pdbx_strand_id
1 'polypeptide(L)'
;MWAAKHSFSLLGGTKPVSLQVTRSKWWKKIIHNVYPTLQERFEELDHKQKDPELYAPVNIGLPKRRPPRRELLESRLQHLKELRKNKTLEKEAWKGNLKLDLDQVQADWETGTGPHQLRVLAQHYGIFDHLFGNAYFVPRIFLNISYDYDEDTVSPVYRGNTIKPKEAASTPDIQFHSDPDSLWTLILTNPDGNLLDNDHECLHWFVGNIVGGDTSSGEVVCDYLQPFPPRGTGYHRMVFVLYKQHQRIDFSKYRREQP
;
A
#
# COMPACT_ATOMS: atom_id res chain seq x y z
N MET A 1 -52.42 -58.26 23.83
CA MET A 1 -53.07 -59.22 22.91
C MET A 1 -51.98 -60.07 22.29
N TRP A 2 -52.19 -61.39 22.35
CA TRP A 2 -51.45 -62.49 21.72
C TRP A 2 -50.01 -62.80 22.16
N ALA A 3 -49.91 -64.03 22.68
CA ALA A 3 -48.71 -64.76 23.01
C ALA A 3 -48.12 -65.42 21.76
N ALA A 4 -46.83 -65.74 21.80
CA ALA A 4 -46.35 -67.01 21.25
C ALA A 4 -45.18 -67.50 22.09
N LYS A 5 -45.47 -68.55 22.87
CA LYS A 5 -44.47 -69.45 23.44
C LYS A 5 -43.87 -70.25 22.30
N HIS A 6 -42.55 -70.33 22.25
CA HIS A 6 -41.89 -71.56 21.81
C HIS A 6 -40.85 -71.96 22.85
N SER A 7 -41.20 -73.00 23.59
CA SER A 7 -40.30 -73.80 24.40
C SER A 7 -39.70 -74.88 23.52
N PHE A 8 -38.37 -74.94 23.44
CA PHE A 8 -37.66 -76.17 23.09
C PHE A 8 -36.64 -76.41 24.19
N SER A 9 -36.82 -77.50 24.93
CA SER A 9 -35.98 -77.92 26.04
C SER A 9 -35.09 -79.05 25.59
N LEU A 10 -33.76 -78.90 25.69
CA LEU A 10 -32.84 -80.02 25.81
C LEU A 10 -31.68 -79.64 26.75
N LEU A 11 -31.79 -80.18 27.97
CA LEU A 11 -30.74 -80.66 28.87
C LEU A 11 -29.30 -80.25 28.56
N GLY A 12 -28.77 -79.36 29.40
CA GLY A 12 -27.34 -79.04 29.48
C GLY A 12 -27.13 -77.93 30.49
N GLY A 13 -26.95 -78.28 31.77
CA GLY A 13 -26.78 -77.34 32.86
C GLY A 13 -25.60 -76.41 32.66
N THR A 14 -25.87 -75.21 32.16
CA THR A 14 -24.97 -74.06 32.17
C THR A 14 -25.73 -72.95 32.90
N LYS A 15 -25.27 -72.57 34.10
CA LYS A 15 -25.83 -71.40 34.79
C LYS A 15 -25.58 -70.20 33.88
N PRO A 16 -26.60 -69.39 33.53
CA PRO A 16 -26.35 -68.19 32.75
C PRO A 16 -25.49 -67.25 33.60
N VAL A 17 -24.22 -67.09 33.22
CA VAL A 17 -23.36 -66.04 33.74
C VAL A 17 -23.94 -64.73 33.21
N SER A 18 -24.60 -63.97 34.07
CA SER A 18 -24.99 -62.60 33.75
C SER A 18 -23.73 -61.75 33.69
N LEU A 19 -23.22 -61.53 32.47
CA LEU A 19 -22.26 -60.47 32.22
C LEU A 19 -22.98 -59.13 32.45
N GLN A 20 -22.89 -58.61 33.67
CA GLN A 20 -23.18 -57.20 33.89
C GLN A 20 -22.13 -56.39 33.13
N VAL A 21 -22.55 -55.76 32.03
CA VAL A 21 -21.74 -54.75 31.35
C VAL A 21 -21.61 -53.58 32.31
N THR A 22 -20.53 -53.54 33.09
CA THR A 22 -20.14 -52.34 33.82
C THR A 22 -19.67 -51.34 32.77
N ARG A 23 -20.57 -50.43 32.38
CA ARG A 23 -20.18 -49.20 31.69
C ARG A 23 -19.35 -48.37 32.68
N SER A 24 -18.07 -48.68 32.79
CA SER A 24 -17.12 -47.77 33.41
C SER A 24 -17.13 -46.51 32.55
N LYS A 25 -17.82 -45.47 33.03
CA LYS A 25 -17.78 -44.15 32.40
C LYS A 25 -16.39 -43.59 32.65
N TRP A 26 -15.46 -43.94 31.78
CA TRP A 26 -14.20 -43.24 31.63
C TRP A 26 -14.49 -41.85 31.09
N TRP A 27 -14.87 -40.92 31.96
CA TRP A 27 -14.80 -39.50 31.66
C TRP A 27 -13.33 -39.10 31.70
N LYS A 28 -12.53 -39.51 30.70
CA LYS A 28 -11.32 -38.74 30.40
C LYS A 28 -11.84 -37.37 30.01
N LYS A 29 -11.69 -36.40 30.91
CA LYS A 29 -11.85 -34.97 30.60
C LYS A 29 -10.94 -34.74 29.40
N ILE A 30 -11.51 -34.63 28.20
CA ILE A 30 -10.75 -34.24 27.02
C ILE A 30 -10.43 -32.77 27.26
N ILE A 31 -9.27 -32.50 27.86
CA ILE A 31 -8.72 -31.17 27.92
C ILE A 31 -8.44 -30.82 26.47
N HIS A 32 -9.31 -30.01 25.88
CA HIS A 32 -9.01 -29.40 24.59
C HIS A 32 -7.90 -28.41 24.92
N ASN A 33 -6.69 -28.66 24.43
CA ASN A 33 -5.69 -27.61 24.40
C ASN A 33 -6.28 -26.51 23.54
N VAL A 34 -6.69 -25.41 24.18
CA VAL A 34 -7.10 -24.20 23.47
C VAL A 34 -5.81 -23.65 22.88
N TYR A 35 -5.52 -24.06 21.65
CA TYR A 35 -4.41 -23.50 20.91
C TYR A 35 -4.79 -22.08 20.53
N PRO A 36 -3.87 -21.12 20.70
CA PRO A 36 -4.13 -19.77 20.25
C PRO A 36 -4.44 -19.79 18.76
N THR A 37 -5.44 -19.01 18.38
CA THR A 37 -5.82 -18.84 16.98
C THR A 37 -4.65 -18.26 16.20
N LEU A 38 -4.66 -18.43 14.88
CA LEU A 38 -3.61 -17.85 14.03
C LEU A 38 -3.51 -16.34 14.23
N GLN A 39 -4.65 -15.66 14.45
CA GLN A 39 -4.69 -14.24 14.76
C GLN A 39 -3.97 -13.93 16.09
N GLU A 40 -4.28 -14.64 17.17
CA GLU A 40 -3.61 -14.46 18.47
C GLU A 40 -2.09 -14.70 18.37
N ARG A 41 -1.66 -15.67 17.56
CA ARG A 41 -0.22 -15.91 17.32
C ARG A 41 0.46 -14.79 16.54
N PHE A 42 -0.25 -14.19 15.57
CA PHE A 42 0.26 -13.03 14.86
C PHE A 42 0.35 -11.80 15.78
N GLU A 43 -0.64 -11.62 16.66
CA GLU A 43 -0.67 -10.57 17.68
C GLU A 43 0.50 -10.73 18.68
N GLU A 44 0.81 -11.94 19.13
CA GLU A 44 1.98 -12.21 19.99
C GLU A 44 3.33 -11.87 19.33
N LEU A 45 3.43 -12.03 18.01
CA LEU A 45 4.61 -11.70 17.22
C LEU A 45 4.70 -10.21 16.90
N ASP A 46 3.61 -9.46 16.99
CA ASP A 46 3.59 -8.04 16.67
C ASP A 46 4.15 -7.22 17.84
N HIS A 47 5.43 -6.87 17.74
CA HIS A 47 6.12 -6.03 18.72
C HIS A 47 5.43 -4.67 18.94
N LYS A 48 4.64 -4.19 17.96
CA LYS A 48 3.88 -2.93 18.05
C LYS A 48 2.80 -2.97 19.14
N GLN A 49 2.34 -4.16 19.53
CA GLN A 49 1.30 -4.35 20.53
C GLN A 49 1.83 -4.33 21.97
N LYS A 50 3.15 -4.47 22.16
CA LYS A 50 3.77 -4.46 23.50
C LYS A 50 3.70 -3.09 24.17
N ASP A 51 3.93 -2.01 23.40
CA ASP A 51 3.87 -0.62 23.88
C ASP A 51 3.09 0.27 22.89
N PRO A 52 1.75 0.29 22.94
CA PRO A 52 0.92 0.93 21.92
C PRO A 52 1.13 2.44 21.80
N GLU A 53 1.60 3.12 22.85
CA GLU A 53 1.94 4.54 22.79
C GLU A 53 3.24 4.81 22.03
N LEU A 54 4.23 3.92 22.14
CA LEU A 54 5.53 4.06 21.50
C LEU A 54 5.46 3.75 19.99
N TYR A 55 4.60 2.79 19.62
CA TYR A 55 4.40 2.37 18.23
C TYR A 55 3.18 3.02 17.56
N ALA A 56 2.57 4.02 18.20
CA ALA A 56 1.45 4.76 17.63
C ALA A 56 1.89 5.43 16.32
N PRO A 57 1.15 5.23 15.21
CA PRO A 57 1.55 5.75 13.92
C PRO A 57 1.44 7.28 13.89
N VAL A 58 2.54 7.95 13.59
CA VAL A 58 2.62 9.43 13.58
C VAL A 58 2.44 9.95 12.17
N ASN A 59 1.54 10.92 11.98
CA ASN A 59 1.36 11.55 10.67
C ASN A 59 2.35 12.71 10.48
N ILE A 60 3.34 12.54 9.59
CA ILE A 60 4.35 13.55 9.23
C ILE A 60 3.99 14.33 7.95
N GLY A 61 2.81 14.10 7.39
CA GLY A 61 2.38 14.69 6.13
C GLY A 61 1.85 16.12 6.22
N LEU A 62 1.69 16.75 5.05
CA LEU A 62 1.07 18.06 4.92
C LEU A 62 -0.39 18.08 5.44
N PRO A 63 -0.82 19.18 6.08
CA PRO A 63 -2.18 19.30 6.58
C PRO A 63 -3.20 19.31 5.43
N LYS A 64 -4.37 18.69 5.65
CA LYS A 64 -5.44 18.67 4.65
C LYS A 64 -6.26 19.95 4.71
N ARG A 65 -6.17 20.80 3.68
CA ARG A 65 -7.16 21.86 3.45
C ARG A 65 -8.43 21.21 2.90
N ARG A 66 -9.50 21.18 3.69
CA ARG A 66 -10.82 20.69 3.26
C ARG A 66 -11.72 21.89 2.98
N PRO A 67 -12.32 22.03 1.78
CA PRO A 67 -13.43 22.95 1.62
C PRO A 67 -14.59 22.49 2.51
N PRO A 68 -15.48 23.40 2.91
CA PRO A 68 -16.61 23.07 3.76
C PRO A 68 -17.51 22.05 3.06
N ARG A 69 -17.98 21.06 3.83
CA ARG A 69 -18.76 19.92 3.32
C ARG A 69 -20.00 20.36 2.54
N ARG A 70 -20.61 21.49 2.93
CA ARG A 70 -21.79 22.05 2.29
C ARG A 70 -21.53 22.45 0.85
N GLU A 71 -20.44 23.18 0.58
CA GLU A 71 -20.09 23.62 -0.78
C GLU A 71 -19.81 22.43 -1.69
N LEU A 72 -19.06 21.42 -1.20
CA LEU A 72 -18.83 20.17 -1.93
C LEU A 72 -20.12 19.42 -2.25
N LEU A 73 -21.09 19.44 -1.32
CA LEU A 73 -22.36 18.78 -1.54
C LEU A 73 -23.21 19.54 -2.56
N GLU A 74 -23.24 20.87 -2.48
CA GLU A 74 -23.96 21.73 -3.41
C GLU A 74 -23.42 21.58 -4.84
N SER A 75 -22.10 21.62 -5.04
CA SER A 75 -21.49 21.40 -6.36
C SER A 75 -21.80 20.00 -6.92
N ARG A 76 -21.72 18.96 -6.08
CA ARG A 76 -22.05 17.59 -6.47
C ARG A 76 -23.52 17.44 -6.88
N LEU A 77 -24.44 18.06 -6.15
CA LEU A 77 -25.87 18.02 -6.46
C LEU A 77 -26.19 18.78 -7.74
N GLN A 78 -25.55 19.94 -7.97
CA GLN A 78 -25.68 20.70 -9.21
C GLN A 78 -25.21 19.89 -10.41
N HIS A 79 -24.01 19.29 -10.32
CA HIS A 79 -23.47 18.42 -11.36
C HIS A 79 -24.40 17.23 -11.67
N LEU A 80 -24.93 16.54 -10.65
CA LEU A 80 -25.89 15.46 -10.85
C LEU A 80 -27.21 15.93 -11.49
N LYS A 81 -27.67 17.14 -11.15
CA LYS A 81 -28.87 17.74 -11.73
C LYS A 81 -28.68 18.06 -13.21
N GLU A 82 -27.50 18.57 -13.59
CA GLU A 82 -27.14 18.84 -14.98
C GLU A 82 -27.04 17.56 -15.80
N LEU A 83 -26.37 16.53 -15.27
CA LEU A 83 -26.28 15.22 -15.91
C LEU A 83 -27.67 14.62 -16.16
N ARG A 84 -28.56 14.64 -15.17
CA ARG A 84 -29.94 14.14 -15.32
C ARG A 84 -30.79 14.95 -16.29
N LYS A 85 -30.49 16.24 -16.48
CA LYS A 85 -31.19 17.08 -17.46
C LYS A 85 -30.77 16.74 -18.90
N ASN A 86 -29.59 16.13 -19.08
CA ASN A 86 -29.04 15.85 -20.39
C ASN A 86 -29.64 14.58 -21.02
N LYS A 87 -30.62 14.78 -21.91
CA LYS A 87 -31.31 13.70 -22.63
C LYS A 87 -30.43 12.94 -23.63
N THR A 88 -29.31 13.51 -24.10
CA THR A 88 -28.42 12.80 -25.04
C THR A 88 -27.64 11.73 -24.30
N LEU A 89 -27.05 12.08 -23.15
CA LEU A 89 -26.36 11.14 -22.26
C LEU A 89 -27.30 10.03 -21.78
N GLU A 90 -28.55 10.35 -21.46
CA GLU A 90 -29.57 9.35 -21.11
C GLU A 90 -29.79 8.33 -22.24
N LYS A 91 -29.95 8.80 -23.49
CA LYS A 91 -30.13 7.93 -24.66
C LYS A 91 -28.90 7.07 -24.95
N GLU A 92 -27.70 7.62 -24.78
CA GLU A 92 -26.44 6.89 -24.96
C GLU A 92 -26.25 5.83 -23.87
N ALA A 93 -26.55 6.17 -22.62
CA ALA A 93 -26.53 5.23 -21.50
C ALA A 93 -27.54 4.08 -21.71
N TRP A 94 -28.76 4.40 -22.14
CA TRP A 94 -29.78 3.40 -22.43
C TRP A 94 -29.38 2.43 -23.55
N LYS A 95 -28.67 2.94 -24.57
CA LYS A 95 -28.12 2.13 -25.67
C LYS A 95 -26.85 1.36 -25.29
N GLY A 96 -26.29 1.59 -24.09
CA GLY A 96 -25.01 1.00 -23.66
C GLY A 96 -23.77 1.58 -24.36
N ASN A 97 -23.89 2.73 -25.02
CA ASN A 97 -22.81 3.37 -25.79
C ASN A 97 -22.09 4.49 -25.02
N LEU A 98 -22.44 4.72 -23.76
CA LEU A 98 -21.83 5.77 -22.94
C LEU A 98 -20.35 5.45 -22.71
N LYS A 99 -19.47 6.35 -23.14
CA LYS A 99 -18.03 6.27 -22.89
C LYS A 99 -17.66 7.16 -21.72
N LEU A 100 -16.85 6.65 -20.82
CA LEU A 100 -16.28 7.43 -19.72
C LEU A 100 -14.95 8.03 -20.17
N ASP A 101 -14.78 9.31 -19.88
CA ASP A 101 -13.49 9.99 -20.06
C ASP A 101 -12.57 9.57 -18.90
N LEU A 102 -11.54 8.78 -19.23
CA LEU A 102 -10.61 8.24 -18.24
C LEU A 102 -9.72 9.33 -17.64
N ASP A 103 -9.39 10.37 -18.42
CA ASP A 103 -8.52 11.46 -17.98
C ASP A 103 -9.23 12.30 -16.91
N GLN A 104 -10.52 12.57 -17.11
CA GLN A 104 -11.37 13.22 -16.09
C GLN A 104 -11.52 12.37 -14.84
N VAL A 105 -11.74 11.06 -14.99
CA VAL A 105 -11.83 10.13 -13.84
C VAL A 105 -10.52 10.14 -13.06
N GLN A 106 -9.37 10.17 -13.74
CA GLN A 106 -8.07 10.26 -13.09
C GLN A 106 -7.90 11.59 -12.34
N ALA A 107 -8.21 12.73 -12.96
CA ALA A 107 -8.12 14.04 -12.31
C ALA A 107 -9.02 14.16 -11.07
N ASP A 108 -10.26 13.67 -11.15
CA ASP A 108 -11.19 13.60 -10.02
C ASP A 108 -10.69 12.68 -8.91
N TRP A 109 -10.06 11.57 -9.28
CA TRP A 109 -9.47 10.63 -8.34
C TRP A 109 -8.27 11.25 -7.60
N GLU A 110 -7.38 11.97 -8.30
CA GLU A 110 -6.22 12.64 -7.71
C GLU A 110 -6.65 13.69 -6.67
N THR A 111 -7.70 14.47 -6.95
CA THR A 111 -8.22 15.46 -5.99
C THR A 111 -9.02 14.82 -4.83
N GLY A 112 -9.68 13.69 -5.08
CA GLY A 112 -10.59 13.03 -4.15
C GLY A 112 -9.93 11.97 -3.25
N THR A 113 -10.05 10.71 -3.65
CA THR A 113 -9.66 9.53 -2.85
C THR A 113 -8.23 9.06 -3.09
N GLY A 114 -7.61 9.48 -4.19
CA GLY A 114 -6.28 9.02 -4.62
C GLY A 114 -5.21 9.13 -3.54
N PRO A 115 -5.06 10.26 -2.85
CA PRO A 115 -4.10 10.41 -1.75
C PRO A 115 -4.22 9.33 -0.66
N HIS A 116 -5.45 8.94 -0.34
CA HIS A 116 -5.72 7.94 0.69
C HIS A 116 -5.42 6.53 0.19
N GLN A 117 -5.72 6.24 -1.07
CA GLN A 117 -5.38 4.96 -1.70
C GLN A 117 -3.86 4.80 -1.85
N LEU A 118 -3.15 5.87 -2.22
CA LEU A 118 -1.68 5.88 -2.26
C LEU A 118 -1.06 5.59 -0.90
N ARG A 119 -1.61 6.16 0.18
CA ARG A 119 -1.16 5.81 1.53
C ARG A 119 -1.34 4.32 1.81
N VAL A 120 -2.51 3.75 1.50
CA VAL A 120 -2.76 2.32 1.71
C VAL A 120 -1.81 1.47 0.89
N LEU A 121 -1.55 1.86 -0.35
CA LEU A 121 -0.62 1.18 -1.24
C LEU A 121 0.83 1.25 -0.71
N ALA A 122 1.29 2.42 -0.27
CA ALA A 122 2.61 2.58 0.32
C ALA A 122 2.79 1.75 1.61
N GLN A 123 1.72 1.62 2.41
CA GLN A 123 1.70 0.74 3.57
C GLN A 123 1.76 -0.74 3.16
N HIS A 124 1.00 -1.14 2.14
CA HIS A 124 1.05 -2.51 1.61
C HIS A 124 2.44 -2.89 1.08
N TYR A 125 3.12 -1.96 0.41
CA TYR A 125 4.50 -2.14 -0.03
C TYR A 125 5.52 -1.96 1.10
N GLY A 126 5.14 -1.69 2.35
CA GLY A 126 6.08 -1.52 3.47
C GLY A 126 7.00 -0.29 3.34
N ILE A 127 6.63 0.71 2.53
CA ILE A 127 7.46 1.90 2.29
C ILE A 127 7.60 2.73 3.57
N PHE A 128 6.50 2.89 4.33
CA PHE A 128 6.53 3.69 5.56
C PHE A 128 7.37 3.05 6.64
N ASP A 129 7.22 1.74 6.86
CA ASP A 129 7.99 1.02 7.87
C ASP A 129 9.51 1.07 7.58
N HIS A 130 9.93 0.93 6.33
CA HIS A 130 11.36 0.93 5.99
C HIS A 130 11.98 2.35 5.93
N LEU A 131 11.26 3.36 5.41
CA LEU A 131 11.82 4.70 5.25
C LEU A 131 11.64 5.61 6.47
N PHE A 132 10.53 5.43 7.20
CA PHE A 132 10.09 6.35 8.24
C PHE A 132 9.76 5.65 9.57
N GLY A 133 9.94 4.33 9.66
CA GLY A 133 9.57 3.54 10.82
C GLY A 133 8.07 3.63 11.10
N ASN A 134 7.70 4.14 12.27
CA ASN A 134 6.30 4.25 12.68
C ASN A 134 5.57 5.47 12.09
N ALA A 135 6.26 6.33 11.33
CA ALA A 135 5.65 7.51 10.74
C ALA A 135 5.02 7.21 9.37
N TYR A 136 3.90 7.87 9.08
CA TYR A 136 3.23 7.81 7.78
C TYR A 136 2.86 9.21 7.31
N PHE A 137 2.55 9.34 6.02
CA PHE A 137 1.93 10.55 5.50
C PHE A 137 0.90 10.24 4.42
N VAL A 138 0.11 11.25 4.08
CA VAL A 138 -0.83 11.19 2.95
C VAL A 138 -0.24 12.02 1.82
N PRO A 139 0.19 11.43 0.69
CA PRO A 139 0.73 12.16 -0.45
C PRO A 139 -0.34 13.11 -1.00
N ARG A 140 -0.11 14.43 -0.88
CA ARG A 140 -1.06 15.45 -1.36
C ARG A 140 -0.76 15.94 -2.76
N ILE A 141 0.51 15.89 -3.14
CA ILE A 141 1.00 16.33 -4.44
C ILE A 141 1.37 15.07 -5.19
N PHE A 142 0.83 14.95 -6.40
CA PHE A 142 1.14 13.86 -7.30
C PHE A 142 2.38 14.21 -8.10
N LEU A 143 3.29 13.24 -8.15
CA LEU A 143 4.47 13.29 -9.02
C LEU A 143 4.11 12.58 -10.32
N ASN A 144 4.23 13.30 -11.43
CA ASN A 144 4.20 12.73 -12.76
C ASN A 144 5.65 12.53 -13.18
N ILE A 145 6.04 11.27 -13.30
CA ILE A 145 7.42 10.88 -13.58
C ILE A 145 7.41 10.06 -14.85
N SER A 146 8.29 10.39 -15.77
CA SER A 146 8.45 9.69 -17.04
C SER A 146 9.92 9.50 -17.38
N TYR A 147 10.26 8.32 -17.90
CA TYR A 147 11.56 8.05 -18.47
C TYR A 147 11.50 8.13 -19.99
N ASP A 148 12.37 8.97 -20.57
CA ASP A 148 12.59 9.05 -22.00
C ASP A 148 13.67 8.03 -22.36
N TYR A 149 13.23 6.89 -22.91
CA TYR A 149 14.11 5.77 -23.24
C TYR A 149 14.48 5.73 -24.73
N ASP A 150 13.51 5.91 -25.63
CA ASP A 150 13.70 5.98 -27.08
C ASP A 150 13.02 7.26 -27.62
N GLU A 151 13.41 7.75 -28.81
CA GLU A 151 12.88 8.99 -29.42
C GLU A 151 11.34 9.02 -29.53
N ASP A 152 10.70 7.85 -29.62
CA ASP A 152 9.25 7.72 -29.78
C ASP A 152 8.53 7.13 -28.54
N THR A 153 9.24 6.68 -27.50
CA THR A 153 8.62 5.92 -26.39
C THR A 153 8.99 6.49 -25.03
N VAL A 154 7.95 6.94 -24.31
CA VAL A 154 8.02 7.42 -22.94
C VAL A 154 7.47 6.35 -21.99
N SER A 155 8.22 6.03 -20.95
CA SER A 155 7.84 5.06 -19.92
C SER A 155 7.35 5.79 -18.65
N PRO A 156 6.03 5.94 -18.43
CA PRO A 156 5.51 6.58 -17.23
C PRO A 156 5.71 5.71 -15.99
N VAL A 157 6.08 6.35 -14.88
CA VAL A 157 6.17 5.73 -13.56
C VAL A 157 4.85 5.95 -12.82
N TYR A 158 4.24 4.85 -12.42
CA TYR A 158 3.06 4.84 -11.57
C TYR A 158 3.45 4.35 -10.17
N ARG A 159 2.55 3.64 -9.49
CA ARG A 159 2.71 3.29 -8.07
C ARG A 159 2.86 1.78 -7.94
N GLY A 160 4.06 1.29 -8.25
CA GLY A 160 4.41 -0.13 -8.20
C GLY A 160 4.39 -0.85 -9.55
N ASN A 161 4.35 -0.13 -10.68
CA ASN A 161 4.58 -0.74 -11.99
C ASN A 161 6.06 -1.14 -12.15
N THR A 162 6.29 -2.16 -12.96
CA THR A 162 7.64 -2.66 -13.25
C THR A 162 8.25 -1.86 -14.40
N ILE A 163 9.43 -1.30 -14.17
CA ILE A 163 10.23 -0.60 -15.18
C ILE A 163 11.55 -1.34 -15.34
N LYS A 164 12.01 -1.50 -16.58
CA LYS A 164 13.29 -2.18 -16.82
C LYS A 164 14.44 -1.25 -16.46
N PRO A 165 15.55 -1.76 -15.88
CA PRO A 165 16.75 -0.95 -15.65
C PRO A 165 17.27 -0.24 -16.90
N LYS A 166 17.07 -0.85 -18.08
CA LYS A 166 17.44 -0.25 -19.36
C LYS A 166 16.62 1.00 -19.69
N GLU A 167 15.34 1.01 -19.34
CA GLU A 167 14.42 2.14 -19.54
C GLU A 167 14.74 3.28 -18.55
N ALA A 168 15.26 2.94 -17.36
CA ALA A 168 15.68 3.88 -16.33
C ALA A 168 17.21 4.18 -16.37
N ALA A 169 17.81 4.19 -17.55
CA ALA A 169 19.22 4.52 -17.69
C ALA A 169 19.49 6.04 -17.58
N SER A 170 18.59 6.83 -18.16
CA SER A 170 18.59 8.30 -18.12
C SER A 170 17.85 8.84 -16.91
N THR A 171 18.13 10.09 -16.55
CA THR A 171 17.36 10.83 -15.55
C THR A 171 15.90 10.97 -15.99
N PRO A 172 14.91 10.73 -15.11
CA PRO A 172 13.51 10.91 -15.44
C PRO A 172 13.12 12.39 -15.54
N ASP A 173 12.14 12.70 -16.39
CA ASP A 173 11.41 13.96 -16.32
C ASP A 173 10.39 13.88 -15.18
N ILE A 174 10.33 14.94 -14.36
CA ILE A 174 9.48 14.99 -13.18
C ILE A 174 8.73 16.30 -13.16
N GLN A 175 7.41 16.17 -13.16
CA GLN A 175 6.47 17.27 -13.14
C GLN A 175 5.52 17.11 -11.94
N PHE A 176 5.31 18.19 -11.20
CA PHE A 176 4.35 18.22 -10.11
C PHE A 176 3.77 19.61 -9.94
N HIS A 177 2.54 19.66 -9.42
CA HIS A 177 1.87 20.93 -9.17
C HIS A 177 2.38 21.56 -7.87
N SER A 178 2.98 22.75 -7.97
CA SER A 178 3.50 23.51 -6.83
C SER A 178 3.35 25.02 -7.03
N ASP A 179 3.45 25.75 -5.91
CA ASP A 179 3.48 27.21 -5.92
C ASP A 179 4.84 27.68 -6.47
N PRO A 180 4.91 28.73 -7.30
CA PRO A 180 6.16 29.16 -7.94
C PRO A 180 7.26 29.56 -6.95
N ASP A 181 6.88 30.07 -5.78
CA ASP A 181 7.82 30.51 -4.73
C ASP A 181 8.17 29.41 -3.72
N SER A 182 7.62 28.21 -3.87
CA SER A 182 7.82 27.11 -2.92
C SER A 182 9.10 26.33 -3.21
N LEU A 183 9.79 25.92 -2.16
CA LEU A 183 11.01 25.13 -2.25
C LEU A 183 10.72 23.66 -2.00
N TRP A 184 11.33 22.79 -2.80
CA TRP A 184 11.14 21.34 -2.75
C TRP A 184 12.45 20.59 -2.76
N THR A 185 12.40 19.35 -2.28
CA THR A 185 13.52 18.43 -2.31
C THR A 185 13.02 17.08 -2.78
N LEU A 186 13.70 16.52 -3.77
CA LEU A 186 13.40 15.24 -4.35
C LEU A 186 14.52 14.24 -4.00
N ILE A 187 14.11 13.08 -3.52
CA ILE A 187 15.00 11.96 -3.20
C ILE A 187 14.48 10.70 -3.90
N LEU A 188 15.37 10.01 -4.61
CA LEU A 188 15.14 8.66 -5.12
C LEU A 188 15.97 7.68 -4.30
N THR A 189 15.28 6.78 -3.62
CA THR A 189 15.90 5.78 -2.74
C THR A 189 15.45 4.36 -3.08
N ASN A 190 16.31 3.40 -2.79
CA ASN A 190 16.09 1.97 -2.96
C ASN A 190 16.33 1.24 -1.63
N PRO A 191 15.28 0.96 -0.85
CA PRO A 191 15.39 0.24 0.42
C PRO A 191 15.87 -1.21 0.25
N ASP A 192 15.74 -1.81 -0.94
CA ASP A 192 16.14 -3.20 -1.21
C ASP A 192 17.54 -3.29 -1.83
N GLY A 193 18.19 -2.16 -2.10
CA GLY A 193 19.39 -2.08 -2.93
C GLY A 193 20.69 -2.48 -2.23
N ASN A 194 20.71 -2.47 -0.90
CA ASN A 194 21.93 -2.73 -0.16
C ASN A 194 22.17 -4.24 0.04
N LEU A 195 23.35 -4.71 -0.37
CA LEU A 195 23.74 -6.11 -0.29
C LEU A 195 24.47 -6.47 1.01
N LEU A 196 24.98 -5.45 1.72
CA LEU A 196 25.80 -5.66 2.92
C LEU A 196 24.97 -5.52 4.19
N ASP A 197 24.06 -4.55 4.22
CA ASP A 197 23.27 -4.22 5.39
C ASP A 197 21.80 -4.04 5.02
N ASN A 198 20.93 -4.84 5.63
CA ASN A 198 19.50 -4.84 5.35
C ASN A 198 18.77 -3.61 5.89
N ASP A 199 19.36 -2.91 6.87
CA ASP A 199 18.70 -1.76 7.51
C ASP A 199 19.00 -0.43 6.78
N HIS A 200 19.88 -0.47 5.77
CA HIS A 200 20.31 0.73 5.04
C HIS A 200 19.79 0.75 3.61
N GLU A 201 19.38 1.93 3.17
CA GLU A 201 18.90 2.19 1.83
C GLU A 201 20.02 2.65 0.87
N CYS A 202 19.83 2.40 -0.43
CA CYS A 202 20.72 2.91 -1.47
C CYS A 202 20.14 4.19 -2.08
N LEU A 203 20.87 5.29 -1.98
CA LEU A 203 20.51 6.57 -2.59
C LEU A 203 20.86 6.56 -4.08
N HIS A 204 19.85 6.78 -4.92
CA HIS A 204 20.00 6.83 -6.38
C HIS A 204 20.00 8.25 -6.94
N TRP A 205 19.26 9.18 -6.34
CA TRP A 205 19.24 10.57 -6.80
C TRP A 205 18.80 11.51 -5.68
N PHE A 206 19.41 12.69 -5.59
CA PHE A 206 19.03 13.69 -4.61
C PHE A 206 19.19 15.08 -5.22
N VAL A 207 18.06 15.77 -5.39
CA VAL A 207 18.00 17.17 -5.79
C VAL A 207 17.33 17.99 -4.68
N GLY A 208 18.07 18.95 -4.14
CA GLY A 208 17.59 19.87 -3.12
C GLY A 208 17.23 21.24 -3.68
N ASN A 209 16.53 22.06 -2.88
CA ASN A 209 16.28 23.46 -3.20
C ASN A 209 15.63 23.72 -4.57
N ILE A 210 14.78 22.79 -5.04
CA ILE A 210 14.02 22.93 -6.29
C ILE A 210 13.02 24.07 -6.11
N VAL A 211 13.06 25.06 -7.01
CA VAL A 211 12.13 26.19 -6.97
C VAL A 211 10.91 25.87 -7.82
N GLY A 212 9.73 25.93 -7.20
CA GLY A 212 8.48 25.62 -7.87
C GLY A 212 8.40 24.15 -8.28
N GLY A 213 8.16 23.89 -9.56
CA GLY A 213 7.88 22.56 -10.11
C GLY A 213 8.90 22.09 -11.15
N ASP A 214 9.96 22.87 -11.36
CA ASP A 214 10.98 22.58 -12.37
C ASP A 214 12.22 21.98 -11.70
N THR A 215 12.40 20.67 -11.87
CA THR A 215 13.51 19.90 -11.29
C THR A 215 14.88 20.40 -11.75
N SER A 216 14.99 21.02 -12.92
CA SER A 216 16.25 21.56 -13.45
C SER A 216 16.78 22.78 -12.68
N SER A 217 15.89 23.50 -11.98
CA SER A 217 16.25 24.64 -11.13
C SER A 217 16.93 24.25 -9.81
N GLY A 218 16.85 22.96 -9.45
CA GLY A 218 17.33 22.44 -8.18
C GLY A 218 18.84 22.27 -8.13
N GLU A 219 19.36 22.21 -6.90
CA GLU A 219 20.75 21.88 -6.61
C GLU A 219 20.90 20.36 -6.52
N VAL A 220 21.67 19.78 -7.45
CA VAL A 220 21.95 18.34 -7.44
C VAL A 220 22.98 18.03 -6.34
N VAL A 221 22.53 17.33 -5.30
CA VAL A 221 23.34 16.93 -4.14
C VAL A 221 23.99 15.57 -4.39
N CYS A 222 23.25 14.66 -5.02
CA CYS A 222 23.73 13.37 -5.50
C CYS A 222 23.22 13.18 -6.92
N ASP A 223 24.13 12.95 -7.85
CA ASP A 223 23.78 12.68 -9.24
C ASP A 223 22.95 11.41 -9.40
N TYR A 224 22.22 11.34 -10.50
CA TYR A 224 21.37 10.20 -10.81
C TYR A 224 22.22 8.97 -11.10
N LEU A 225 21.97 7.92 -10.31
CA LEU A 225 22.55 6.60 -10.47
C LEU A 225 21.48 5.67 -11.02
N GLN A 226 21.71 5.16 -12.22
CA GLN A 226 20.81 4.20 -12.85
C GLN A 226 20.54 3.00 -11.92
N PRO A 227 19.32 2.43 -11.90
CA PRO A 227 19.05 1.17 -11.21
C PRO A 227 19.94 0.03 -11.72
N PHE A 228 20.64 -0.68 -10.82
CA PHE A 228 21.44 -1.86 -11.16
C PHE A 228 21.11 -3.08 -10.26
N PRO A 229 19.86 -3.58 -10.25
CA PRO A 229 19.50 -4.74 -9.43
C PRO A 229 20.35 -5.97 -9.84
N PRO A 230 21.05 -6.62 -8.89
CA PRO A 230 21.84 -7.81 -9.19
C PRO A 230 20.97 -8.98 -9.67
N ARG A 231 21.55 -9.89 -10.44
CA ARG A 231 20.80 -11.07 -10.91
C ARG A 231 20.47 -11.99 -9.74
N GLY A 232 19.19 -12.33 -9.62
CA GLY A 232 18.69 -13.27 -8.60
C GLY A 232 18.21 -12.63 -7.29
N THR A 233 18.27 -11.29 -7.15
CA THR A 233 17.74 -10.58 -5.96
C THR A 233 16.24 -10.30 -6.04
N GLY A 234 15.62 -10.50 -7.20
CA GLY A 234 14.19 -10.27 -7.41
C GLY A 234 13.90 -8.83 -7.83
N TYR A 235 12.70 -8.34 -7.46
CA TYR A 235 12.28 -6.97 -7.76
C TYR A 235 12.70 -6.03 -6.63
N HIS A 236 13.33 -4.92 -6.99
CA HIS A 236 13.70 -3.85 -6.05
C HIS A 236 12.68 -2.72 -6.15
N ARG A 237 12.32 -2.14 -5.01
CA ARG A 237 11.43 -0.98 -4.95
C ARG A 237 12.25 0.28 -5.13
N MET A 238 11.91 1.08 -6.13
CA MET A 238 12.43 2.44 -6.29
C MET A 238 11.39 3.43 -5.78
N VAL A 239 11.76 4.25 -4.81
CA VAL A 239 10.83 5.17 -4.14
C VAL A 239 11.27 6.60 -4.37
N PHE A 240 10.42 7.37 -5.07
CA PHE A 240 10.55 8.82 -5.15
C PHE A 240 9.84 9.47 -3.97
N VAL A 241 10.57 10.28 -3.22
CA VAL A 241 10.04 11.04 -2.09
C VAL A 241 10.23 12.53 -2.37
N LEU A 242 9.12 13.27 -2.31
CA LEU A 242 9.11 14.73 -2.45
C LEU A 242 8.82 15.39 -1.11
N TYR A 243 9.75 16.25 -0.67
CA TYR A 243 9.64 17.03 0.56
C TYR A 243 9.38 18.49 0.24
N LYS A 244 8.46 19.12 0.99
CA LYS A 244 8.26 20.57 0.98
C LYS A 244 9.25 21.21 1.95
N GLN A 245 10.09 22.11 1.47
CA GLN A 245 10.99 22.89 2.31
C GLN A 245 10.28 24.18 2.76
N HIS A 246 10.52 24.59 4.00
CA HIS A 246 10.05 25.89 4.50
C HIS A 246 11.01 27.02 4.14
N GLN A 247 12.30 26.73 4.10
CA GLN A 247 13.39 27.65 3.80
C GLN A 247 14.47 26.90 3.02
N ARG A 248 15.37 27.64 2.37
CA ARG A 248 16.52 27.07 1.68
C ARG A 248 17.43 26.36 2.68
N ILE A 249 17.83 25.13 2.36
CA ILE A 249 18.68 24.30 3.22
C ILE A 249 20.06 24.21 2.57
N ASP A 250 21.11 24.31 3.38
CA ASP A 250 22.47 24.03 2.93
C ASP A 250 22.74 22.52 2.94
N PHE A 251 22.98 21.96 1.76
CA PHE A 251 23.26 20.53 1.56
C PHE A 251 24.75 20.22 1.36
N SER A 252 25.64 21.20 1.58
CA SER A 252 27.10 21.07 1.36
C SER A 252 27.71 19.81 1.98
N LYS A 253 27.29 19.42 3.19
CA LYS A 253 27.75 18.21 3.89
C LYS A 253 27.38 16.90 3.19
N TYR A 254 26.29 16.88 2.45
CA TYR A 254 25.73 15.67 1.83
C TYR A 254 26.10 15.53 0.36
N ARG A 255 26.80 16.53 -0.18
CA ARG A 255 27.21 16.53 -1.59
C ARG A 255 28.13 15.33 -1.85
N ARG A 256 27.73 14.52 -2.82
CA ARG A 256 28.54 13.41 -3.33
C ARG A 256 28.89 13.72 -4.77
N GLU A 257 30.19 13.73 -5.06
CA GLU A 257 30.67 13.78 -6.44
C GLU A 257 30.59 12.39 -7.05
N GLN A 258 30.43 12.31 -8.37
CA GLN A 258 30.49 11.04 -9.08
C GLN A 258 31.85 10.37 -8.85
N PRO A 259 31.90 9.05 -8.59
CA PRO A 259 33.15 8.31 -8.58
C PRO A 259 33.83 8.27 -9.97
#